data_AF-A0AAD1YG06-F1
#
_entry.id   AF-A0AAD1YG06-F1
#
_cell.length_a   1.000
_cell.length_b   1.000
_cell.length_c   1.000
_cell.angle_alpha   90.00
_cell.angle_beta   90.00
_cell.angle_gamma   90.00
#
_symmetry.space_group_name_H-M   'P 1'
#
loop_
_entity.id
_entity.type
_entity.pdbx_description
1 polymer ?
#
loop_
_entity_poly.entity_id
_entity_poly.type
_entity_poly.pdbx_seq_one_letter_code
_entity_poly.pdbx_strand_id
1 'polypeptide(L)' 'MSSDTSNNLIESFNKTFKAWYKAKKGFNSFEKANNLIYLFIFHYNFIRPHGSLSNHTPAEVAGFASDSKSKSSWFAAA' A
#
# COMPACT_ATOMS: atom_id res chain seq x y z
N MET A 1 30.32 -11.85 -2.34
CA MET A 1 29.14 -11.91 -1.46
C MET A 1 27.91 -11.65 -2.33
N SER A 2 27.27 -12.71 -2.84
CA SER A 2 25.95 -12.55 -3.46
C SER A 2 25.03 -12.07 -2.36
N SER A 3 24.56 -10.83 -2.43
CA SER A 3 23.51 -10.34 -1.55
C SER A 3 22.29 -11.21 -1.79
N ASP A 4 22.09 -12.23 -0.94
CA ASP A 4 20.89 -13.05 -0.94
C ASP A 4 19.70 -12.11 -0.77
N THR A 5 19.11 -11.74 -1.89
CA THR A 5 17.99 -10.82 -1.93
C THR A 5 16.81 -11.60 -1.38
N SER A 6 16.60 -11.50 -0.06
CA SER A 6 15.54 -12.25 0.59
C SER A 6 14.20 -11.80 0.02
N ASN A 7 13.39 -12.76 -0.41
CA ASN A 7 12.06 -12.51 -0.97
C ASN A 7 11.03 -12.10 0.11
N ASN A 8 11.43 -12.07 1.38
CA ASN A 8 10.57 -11.82 2.54
C ASN A 8 9.74 -10.53 2.41
N LEU A 9 10.34 -9.46 1.88
CA LEU A 9 9.65 -8.18 1.69
C LEU A 9 8.51 -8.30 0.67
N ILE A 10 8.81 -8.89 -0.50
CA ILE A 10 7.80 -9.04 -1.56
C ILE A 10 6.73 -10.09 -1.18
N GLU A 11 7.11 -11.12 -0.43
CA GLU A 11 6.15 -12.08 0.13
C GLU A 11 5.20 -11.42 1.13
N SER A 12 5.71 -10.61 2.06
CA SER A 12 4.90 -9.89 3.04
C SER A 12 3.93 -8.91 2.37
N PHE A 13 4.41 -8.18 1.35
CA PHE A 13 3.58 -7.31 0.51
C PHE A 13 2.45 -8.10 -0.16
N ASN A 14 2.76 -9.20 -0.85
CA ASN A 14 1.78 -10.01 -1.56
C ASN A 14 0.76 -10.69 -0.62
N LYS A 15 1.19 -11.12 0.57
CA LYS A 15 0.30 -11.63 1.62
C LYS A 15 -0.70 -10.56 2.07
N THR A 16 -0.23 -9.34 2.27
CA THR A 16 -1.08 -8.18 2.64
C THR A 16 -2.08 -7.87 1.55
N PHE A 17 -1.64 -7.81 0.28
CA PHE A 17 -2.52 -7.59 -0.85
C PHE A 17 -3.60 -8.67 -0.96
N LYS A 18 -3.20 -9.95 -0.87
CA LYS A 18 -4.12 -11.09 -0.91
C LYS A 18 -5.16 -11.07 0.20
N ALA A 19 -4.79 -10.71 1.42
CA ALA A 19 -5.75 -10.54 2.51
C ALA A 19 -6.74 -9.40 2.21
N TRP A 20 -6.25 -8.27 1.70
CA TRP A 20 -7.08 -7.08 1.44
C TRP A 20 -8.09 -7.27 0.31
N TYR A 21 -7.69 -7.96 -0.77
CA TYR A 21 -8.54 -8.14 -1.94
C TYR A 21 -9.48 -9.33 -1.83
N LYS A 22 -9.16 -10.38 -1.05
CA LYS A 22 -10.02 -11.57 -0.92
C LYS A 22 -11.43 -11.24 -0.44
N ALA A 23 -11.56 -10.25 0.45
CA ALA A 23 -12.84 -9.77 0.93
C ALA A 23 -13.61 -8.93 -0.12
N LYS A 24 -12.96 -8.54 -1.22
CA LYS A 24 -13.49 -7.63 -2.24
C LYS A 24 -13.76 -8.40 -3.53
N LYS A 25 -14.99 -8.37 -4.04
CA LYS A 25 -15.36 -8.97 -5.34
C LYS A 25 -14.90 -8.11 -6.55
N GLY A 26 -13.69 -7.57 -6.51
CA GLY A 26 -13.21 -6.57 -7.47
C GLY A 26 -12.60 -7.11 -8.77
N PHE A 27 -12.35 -8.42 -8.87
CA PHE A 27 -11.73 -9.06 -10.04
C PHE A 27 -12.75 -9.60 -11.04
N ASN A 28 -13.79 -8.82 -11.36
CA ASN A 28 -14.79 -9.21 -12.36
C ASN A 28 -14.56 -8.58 -13.74
N SER A 29 -13.65 -7.62 -13.86
CA SER A 29 -13.16 -7.10 -15.13
C SER A 29 -11.71 -6.66 -14.98
N PHE A 30 -10.99 -6.58 -16.11
CA PHE A 30 -9.60 -6.10 -16.13
C PHE A 30 -9.46 -4.68 -15.58
N GLU A 31 -10.38 -3.79 -15.98
CA GLU A 31 -10.43 -2.40 -15.50
C GLU A 31 -10.61 -2.33 -13.98
N LYS A 32 -11.58 -3.07 -13.42
CA LYS A 32 -11.81 -3.07 -11.97
C LYS A 32 -10.67 -3.72 -11.19
N ALA A 33 -10.02 -4.74 -11.76
CA ALA A 33 -8.81 -5.31 -11.19
C ALA A 33 -7.69 -4.27 -11.09
N ASN A 34 -7.45 -3.50 -12.16
CA ASN A 34 -6.46 -2.42 -12.16
C ASN A 34 -6.83 -1.34 -11.15
N ASN A 35 -8.08 -0.88 -11.12
CA ASN A 35 -8.53 0.13 -10.15
C ASN A 35 -8.32 -0.34 -8.70
N LEU A 36 -8.61 -1.62 -8.43
CA LEU A 36 -8.39 -2.22 -7.10
C LEU A 36 -6.90 -2.28 -6.74
N ILE A 37 -6.05 -2.63 -7.69
CA ILE A 37 -4.59 -2.65 -7.51
C ILE A 37 -4.06 -1.24 -7.26
N TYR A 38 -4.47 -0.24 -8.05
CA TYR A 38 -4.06 1.15 -7.88
C TYR A 38 -4.46 1.69 -6.51
N LEU A 39 -5.70 1.46 -6.10
CA LEU A 39 -6.19 1.87 -4.79
C LEU A 39 -5.37 1.22 -3.65
N PHE A 40 -5.04 -0.06 -3.79
CA PHE A 40 -4.21 -0.75 -2.81
C PHE A 40 -2.79 -0.16 -2.74
N ILE A 41 -2.12 0.03 -3.88
CA ILE A 41 -0.77 0.58 -3.94
C ILE A 41 -0.74 1.98 -3.34
N PHE A 42 -1.72 2.82 -3.68
CA PHE A 42 -1.83 4.16 -3.13
C PHE A 42 -2.01 4.13 -1.60
N HIS A 43 -2.98 3.34 -1.12
CA HIS A 43 -3.23 3.21 0.31
C HIS A 43 -2.00 2.67 1.07
N TYR A 44 -1.33 1.65 0.54
CA TYR A 44 -0.18 1.01 1.16
C TYR A 44 1.02 1.96 1.29
N ASN A 45 1.29 2.76 0.25
CA ASN A 45 2.48 3.62 0.19
C ASN A 45 2.28 5.00 0.81
N PHE A 46 1.07 5.56 0.74
CA PHE A 46 0.84 6.98 1.10
C PHE A 46 -0.07 7.19 2.30
N ILE A 47 -0.93 6.22 2.65
CA ILE A 47 -1.92 6.38 3.72
C ILE A 47 -1.59 5.52 4.94
N ARG A 48 -1.27 4.24 4.73
CA ARG A 48 -1.11 3.26 5.80
C ARG A 48 0.23 3.44 6.52
N PRO A 49 0.25 3.77 7.82
CA PRO A 49 1.48 3.72 8.61
C PRO A 49 1.88 2.26 8.87
N HIS A 50 3.19 1.99 8.95
CA HIS A 50 3.70 0.64 9.21
C HIS A 50 4.51 0.63 10.49
N GLY A 51 4.18 -0.28 11.41
CA GLY A 51 4.92 -0.40 12.69
C GLY A 51 6.40 -0.71 12.50
N SER A 52 6.75 -1.48 11.46
CA SER A 52 8.14 -1.76 11.07
C SER A 52 8.90 -0.54 10.53
N LEU A 53 8.19 0.54 10.21
CA LEU A 53 8.73 1.81 9.71
C LEU A 53 8.54 2.94 10.73
N SER A 54 8.54 2.62 12.02
CA SER A 54 8.32 3.59 13.11
C SER A 54 7.01 4.39 12.94
N ASN A 55 5.94 3.72 12.47
CA ASN A 55 4.64 4.31 12.15
C ASN A 55 4.62 5.34 11.02
N HIS A 56 5.63 5.35 10.14
CA HIS A 56 5.60 6.12 8.89
C HIS A 56 5.06 5.28 7.73
N THR A 57 4.66 5.96 6.65
CA THR A 57 4.32 5.32 5.38
C THR A 57 5.59 5.04 4.56
N PRO A 58 5.57 4.07 3.63
CA PRO A 58 6.70 3.80 2.76
C PRO A 58 7.14 5.03 1.96
N ALA A 59 6.19 5.87 1.52
CA ALA A 59 6.50 7.11 0.82
C ALA A 59 7.28 8.09 1.71
N GLU A 60 6.88 8.25 2.98
CA GLU A 60 7.60 9.12 3.93
C GLU A 60 9.04 8.64 4.16
N VAL A 61 9.22 7.34 4.34
CA VAL A 61 10.56 6.74 4.48
C VAL A 61 11.39 6.91 3.22
N ALA A 62 10.75 6.93 2.05
CA ALA A 62 11.40 7.23 0.77
C ALA A 62 11.70 8.73 0.55
N GLY A 63 11.40 9.60 1.52
CA GLY A 63 11.65 11.04 1.44
C GLY A 63 10.51 11.87 0.85
N PHE A 64 9.31 11.29 0.68
CA PHE A 64 8.13 12.05 0.27
C PHE A 64 7.68 12.98 1.40
N ALA A 65 7.70 14.28 1.15
CA ALA A 65 7.17 15.28 2.08
C ALA A 65 5.64 15.17 2.11
N SER A 66 5.10 14.57 3.18
CA SER A 66 3.65 14.48 3.36
C SER A 66 3.18 15.57 4.32
N ASP A 67 2.16 16.33 3.92
CA ASP A 67 1.44 17.22 4.82
C ASP A 67 0.31 16.46 5.52
N SER A 68 0.16 16.68 6.82
CA SER A 68 -0.86 16.03 7.65
C SER A 68 -2.28 16.30 7.14
N LYS A 69 -2.56 17.50 6.61
CA LYS A 69 -3.86 17.84 6.02
C LYS A 69 -4.15 17.06 4.74
N SER A 70 -3.13 16.85 3.90
CA SER A 70 -3.26 16.09 2.64
C SER A 70 -3.61 14.62 2.87
N LYS A 71 -3.12 14.02 3.96
CA LYS A 71 -3.49 12.65 4.38
C LYS A 71 -4.93 12.56 4.89
N SER A 72 -5.40 13.57 5.64
CA SER A 72 -6.76 13.60 6.18
C SER A 72 -7.83 13.95 5.15
N SER A 73 -7.48 14.68 4.09
CA SER A 73 -8.43 15.12 3.06
C SER A 73 -9.12 13.96 2.31
N TRP A 74 -8.50 12.78 2.25
CA TRP A 74 -9.13 11.62 1.60
C TRP A 74 -10.43 11.18 2.30
N PHE A 75 -10.51 11.29 3.63
CA PHE A 75 -11.74 10.95 4.37
C PHE A 75 -12.89 11.93 4.08
N ALA A 76 -12.59 13.13 3.55
CA ALA A 76 -13.59 14.15 3.26
C ALA A 76 -14.22 14.03 1.85
N ALA A 77 -13.73 13.11 1.00
CA ALA A 77 -14.21 12.92 -0.37
C ALA A 77 -15.19 11.74 -0.54
N ALA A 78 -15.63 11.11 0.57
CA ALA A 78 -16.66 10.08 0.60
C ALA A 78 -17.98 10.65 1.14
#